data_AF-A0A9P6U4H4-F1
#
_entry.id   AF-A0A9P6U4H4-F1
#
_cell.length_a   1.000
_cell.length_b   1.000
_cell.length_c   1.000
_cell.angle_alpha   90.00
_cell.angle_beta   90.00
_cell.angle_gamma   90.00
#
_symmetry.space_group_name_H-M   'P 1'
#
loop_
_entity.id
_entity.type
_entity.pdbx_description
1 polymer ?
#
loop_
_entity_poly.entity_id
_entity_poly.type
_entity_poly.pdbx_seq_one_letter_code
_entity_poly.pdbx_strand_id
1 'polypeptide(L)'
;MLQGKANDGSCEQYGIAVRNSDVEMFPVGAFSFYFIDQFEIEGGPPGFAGLNHDWENLHLSCGGNSKKKISQSAHFKSSLNAQTHAGVSIPNKVTHRYRGSGARHAQAVGADSASIAQHGEWANQRLATHYPCKIPSDVAMRMTGFYNAK
;
A
#
# COMPACT_ATOMS: atom_id res chain seq x y z
N MET A 1 -24.53 -17.61 0.17
CA MET A 1 -23.81 -16.86 1.22
C MET A 1 -22.49 -16.39 0.63
N LEU A 2 -22.29 -15.07 0.52
CA LEU A 2 -20.99 -14.52 0.14
C LEU A 2 -20.04 -14.74 1.31
N GLN A 3 -19.17 -15.75 1.22
CA GLN A 3 -17.99 -15.86 2.08
C GLN A 3 -17.05 -14.71 1.71
N GLY A 4 -17.32 -13.52 2.25
CA GLY A 4 -16.26 -12.55 2.44
C GLY A 4 -15.27 -13.19 3.41
N LYS A 5 -14.00 -13.30 3.02
CA LYS A 5 -12.90 -13.57 3.95
C LYS A 5 -12.91 -12.43 4.98
N ALA A 6 -13.64 -12.61 6.07
CA ALA A 6 -13.33 -11.89 7.29
C ALA A 6 -12.01 -12.47 7.78
N ASN A 7 -11.01 -11.62 8.03
CA ASN A 7 -9.85 -12.02 8.82
C ASN A 7 -10.40 -12.31 10.23
N ASP A 8 -10.69 -13.58 10.48
CA ASP A 8 -11.19 -14.17 11.72
C ASP A 8 -10.08 -14.35 12.77
N GLY A 9 -8.82 -14.16 12.37
CA GLY A 9 -7.70 -14.03 13.28
C GLY A 9 -7.46 -12.56 13.65
N SER A 10 -7.45 -12.27 14.95
CA SER A 10 -6.97 -11.03 15.57
C SER A 10 -5.45 -10.83 15.39
N CYS A 11 -4.94 -11.10 14.19
CA CYS A 11 -3.52 -10.99 13.89
C CYS A 11 -3.25 -9.55 13.45
N GLU A 12 -2.41 -8.86 14.21
CA GLU A 12 -1.89 -7.55 13.81
C GLU A 12 -1.23 -7.63 12.44
N GLN A 13 -1.68 -6.79 11.51
CA GLN A 13 -1.13 -6.67 10.16
C GLN A 13 -0.15 -5.51 10.09
N TYR A 14 0.90 -5.67 9.30
CA TYR A 14 1.96 -4.68 9.21
C TYR A 14 2.15 -4.23 7.77
N GLY A 15 2.25 -2.92 7.57
CA GLY A 15 2.58 -2.31 6.29
C GLY A 15 3.87 -1.51 6.41
N ILE A 16 4.63 -1.46 5.33
CA ILE A 16 5.80 -0.58 5.22
C ILE A 16 5.73 0.20 3.91
N ALA A 17 6.05 1.49 3.98
CA ALA A 17 6.32 2.34 2.83
C ALA A 17 7.74 2.89 2.97
N VAL A 18 8.64 2.50 2.08
CA VAL A 18 10.04 2.94 2.09
C VAL A 18 10.28 3.86 0.90
N ARG A 19 11.28 4.74 1.04
CA ARG A 19 11.78 5.51 -0.09
C ARG A 19 12.24 4.61 -1.22
N ASN A 20 11.89 4.96 -2.45
CA ASN A 20 12.42 4.33 -3.66
C ASN A 20 13.63 5.15 -4.16
N SER A 21 14.63 4.48 -4.74
CA SER A 21 15.77 5.12 -5.39
C SER A 21 15.33 5.97 -6.59
N ASP A 22 14.25 5.55 -7.26
CA ASP A 22 13.54 6.35 -8.26
C ASP A 22 12.47 7.21 -7.57
N VAL A 23 12.59 8.53 -7.76
CA VAL A 23 11.67 9.50 -7.16
C VAL A 23 10.25 9.40 -7.71
N GLU A 24 10.08 8.95 -8.96
CA GLU A 24 8.77 8.78 -9.59
C GLU A 24 8.01 7.57 -9.02
N MET A 25 8.74 6.60 -8.48
CA MET A 25 8.19 5.40 -7.84
C MET A 25 8.11 5.51 -6.31
N PHE A 26 8.39 6.69 -5.74
CA PHE A 26 8.46 6.90 -4.30
C PHE A 26 7.06 7.15 -3.69
N PRO A 27 6.46 6.18 -2.96
CA PRO A 27 5.10 6.33 -2.45
C PRO A 27 4.94 7.48 -1.45
N VAL A 28 5.90 7.70 -0.55
CA VAL A 28 5.79 8.80 0.45
C VAL A 28 5.91 10.17 -0.22
N GLY A 29 6.71 10.28 -1.29
CA GLY A 29 6.77 11.49 -2.12
C GLY A 29 5.43 11.78 -2.78
N ALA A 30 4.82 10.78 -3.43
CA ALA A 30 3.49 10.90 -4.02
C ALA A 30 2.42 11.31 -3.00
N PHE A 31 2.44 10.72 -1.80
CA PHE A 31 1.54 11.12 -0.71
C PHE A 31 1.81 12.53 -0.20
N SER A 32 3.07 12.99 -0.20
CA SER A 32 3.39 14.35 0.21
C SER A 32 2.74 15.39 -0.70
N PHE A 33 2.81 15.18 -2.03
CA PHE A 33 2.12 16.05 -2.98
C PHE A 33 0.59 15.99 -2.81
N TYR A 34 0.04 14.79 -2.60
CA TYR A 34 -1.39 14.63 -2.32
C TYR A 34 -1.81 15.38 -1.05
N PHE A 35 -1.03 15.32 0.03
CA PHE A 35 -1.37 16.01 1.28
C PHE A 35 -1.23 17.53 1.17
N ILE A 36 -0.29 18.04 0.38
CA ILE A 36 -0.22 19.48 0.08
C ILE A 36 -1.50 19.92 -0.62
N ASP A 37 -1.91 19.20 -1.67
CA ASP A 37 -3.16 19.48 -2.39
C ASP A 37 -4.38 19.45 -1.45
N GLN A 38 -4.54 18.37 -0.67
CA GLN A 38 -5.70 18.19 0.19
C GLN A 38 -5.76 19.16 1.38
N PHE A 39 -4.61 19.41 2.03
CA PHE A 39 -4.57 20.14 3.29
C PHE A 39 -4.12 21.58 3.16
N GLU A 40 -3.25 21.90 2.21
CA GLU A 40 -2.80 23.28 2.03
C GLU A 40 -3.69 24.04 1.06
N ILE A 41 -4.15 23.39 -0.03
CA ILE A 41 -4.95 24.04 -1.07
C ILE A 41 -6.45 23.93 -0.77
N GLU A 42 -6.96 22.74 -0.42
CA GLU A 42 -8.41 22.50 -0.34
C GLU A 42 -9.05 22.65 1.06
N GLY A 43 -8.39 22.24 2.15
CA GLY A 43 -9.12 21.94 3.40
C GLY A 43 -8.49 22.29 4.74
N GLY A 44 -7.25 22.80 4.78
CA GLY A 44 -6.49 22.96 6.03
C GLY A 44 -5.99 21.61 6.58
N PRO A 45 -4.79 21.54 7.19
CA PRO A 45 -4.32 20.29 7.78
C PRO A 45 -5.15 19.90 9.01
N PRO A 46 -5.25 18.59 9.30
CA PRO A 46 -5.81 18.13 10.56
C PRO A 46 -5.06 18.76 11.74
N GLY A 47 -5.77 19.04 12.82
CA GLY A 47 -5.14 19.37 14.11
C GLY A 47 -4.43 18.15 14.69
N PHE A 48 -3.25 17.81 14.18
CA PHE A 48 -2.46 16.66 14.64
C PHE A 48 -1.97 16.79 16.09
N ALA A 49 -1.89 18.02 16.60
CA ALA A 49 -1.43 18.33 17.95
C ALA A 49 -2.55 18.34 19.02
N GLY A 50 -3.81 18.14 18.62
CA GLY A 50 -4.95 18.18 19.54
C GLY A 50 -5.16 16.86 20.29
N LEU A 51 -5.61 16.94 21.54
CA LEU A 51 -5.99 15.79 22.38
C LEU A 51 -7.24 15.06 21.88
N ASN A 52 -7.93 15.57 20.86
CA ASN A 52 -9.20 15.02 20.38
C ASN A 52 -9.04 13.89 19.34
N HIS A 53 -7.81 13.58 18.90
CA HIS A 53 -7.54 12.44 17.99
C HIS A 53 -8.42 12.40 16.72
N ASP A 54 -8.98 13.53 16.30
CA ASP A 54 -9.94 13.61 15.18
C ASP A 54 -9.34 13.14 13.85
N TRP A 55 -8.01 13.11 13.77
CA TRP A 55 -7.24 12.62 12.64
C TRP A 55 -7.37 11.11 12.41
N GLU A 56 -7.77 10.32 13.41
CA GLU A 56 -7.97 8.86 13.28
C GLU A 56 -9.12 8.50 12.32
N ASN A 57 -10.06 9.43 12.13
CA ASN A 57 -11.20 9.25 11.23
C ASN A 57 -10.90 9.70 9.79
N LEU A 58 -9.70 10.18 9.51
CA LEU A 58 -9.30 10.62 8.18
C LEU A 58 -8.90 9.43 7.34
N HIS A 59 -9.32 9.45 6.07
CA HIS A 59 -8.87 8.46 5.11
C HIS A 59 -7.66 8.97 4.35
N LEU A 60 -6.73 8.07 4.01
CA LEU A 60 -5.57 8.40 3.17
C LEU A 60 -5.95 8.66 1.71
N SER A 61 -7.11 8.17 1.27
CA SER A 61 -7.66 8.41 -0.07
C SER A 61 -9.14 8.72 0.07
N CYS A 62 -9.44 10.01 -0.11
CA CYS A 62 -10.73 10.58 0.22
C CYS A 62 -11.65 10.61 -0.99
N GLY A 63 -12.96 10.49 -0.74
CA GLY A 63 -13.99 10.85 -1.70
C GLY A 63 -14.28 12.35 -1.65
N GLY A 64 -15.55 12.73 -1.76
CA GLY A 64 -15.95 14.15 -1.72
C GLY A 64 -15.70 14.89 -0.38
N ASN A 65 -15.15 14.23 0.64
CA ASN A 65 -14.55 14.88 1.82
C ASN A 65 -13.55 13.93 2.51
N SER A 66 -12.70 14.49 3.40
CA SER A 66 -11.57 13.78 4.03
C SER A 66 -11.93 12.62 4.97
N LYS A 67 -13.18 12.61 5.46
CA LYS A 67 -13.72 11.57 6.35
C LYS A 67 -14.47 10.47 5.61
N LYS A 68 -14.64 10.58 4.29
CA LYS A 68 -15.32 9.59 3.47
C LYS A 68 -14.30 8.81 2.65
N LYS A 69 -14.27 7.49 2.86
CA LYS A 69 -13.50 6.57 2.03
C LYS A 69 -13.93 6.69 0.56
N ILE A 70 -12.96 6.64 -0.35
CA ILE A 70 -13.25 6.48 -1.79
C ILE A 70 -14.14 5.25 -2.04
N SER A 71 -15.17 5.42 -2.88
CA SER A 71 -16.04 4.30 -3.25
C SER A 71 -15.25 3.27 -4.08
N GLN A 72 -15.63 2.00 -3.97
CA GLN A 72 -14.98 0.94 -4.75
C GLN A 72 -15.09 1.19 -6.27
N SER A 73 -16.22 1.72 -6.72
CA SER A 73 -16.45 2.06 -8.13
C SER A 73 -15.56 3.21 -8.60
N ALA A 74 -15.36 4.24 -7.78
CA ALA A 74 -14.46 5.35 -8.09
C ALA A 74 -13.00 4.87 -8.14
N HIS A 75 -12.57 4.06 -7.17
CA HIS A 75 -11.23 3.45 -7.17
C HIS A 75 -10.98 2.57 -8.40
N PHE A 76 -11.97 1.74 -8.78
CA PHE A 76 -11.90 0.91 -9.97
C PHE A 76 -11.77 1.76 -11.25
N LYS A 77 -12.64 2.77 -11.41
CA LYS A 77 -12.63 3.65 -12.60
C LYS A 77 -11.31 4.41 -12.72
N SER A 78 -10.81 4.97 -11.61
CA SER A 78 -9.53 5.67 -11.58
C SER A 78 -8.36 4.74 -11.97
N SER A 79 -8.30 3.54 -11.38
CA SER A 79 -7.29 2.53 -11.72
C SER A 79 -7.34 2.11 -13.19
N LEU A 80 -8.53 1.90 -13.73
CA LEU A 80 -8.72 1.51 -15.14
C LEU A 80 -8.29 2.63 -16.09
N ASN A 81 -8.62 3.88 -15.76
CA ASN A 81 -8.22 5.03 -16.56
C ASN A 81 -6.69 5.19 -16.59
N ALA A 82 -6.03 5.09 -15.42
CA ALA A 82 -4.57 5.15 -15.33
C ALA A 82 -3.91 4.03 -16.14
N GLN A 83 -4.43 2.80 -16.04
CA GLN A 83 -3.93 1.65 -16.80
C GLN A 83 -4.11 1.84 -18.31
N THR A 84 -5.29 2.28 -18.76
CA THR A 84 -5.56 2.56 -20.17
C THR A 84 -4.63 3.65 -20.70
N HIS A 85 -4.43 4.72 -19.93
CA HIS A 85 -3.55 5.82 -20.31
C HIS A 85 -2.09 5.38 -20.43
N ALA A 86 -1.63 4.49 -19.55
CA ALA A 86 -0.31 3.88 -19.62
C ALA A 86 -0.18 2.79 -20.71
N GLY A 87 -1.21 2.55 -21.53
CA GLY A 87 -1.22 1.49 -22.54
C GLY A 87 -1.31 0.07 -21.98
N VAL A 88 -1.65 -0.09 -20.70
CA VAL A 88 -1.79 -1.38 -20.01
C VAL A 88 -3.26 -1.83 -20.04
N SER A 89 -3.73 -2.32 -21.19
CA SER A 89 -5.12 -2.78 -21.34
C SER A 89 -5.31 -4.21 -20.85
N ILE A 90 -5.60 -4.40 -19.56
CA ILE A 90 -5.99 -5.71 -19.05
C ILE A 90 -7.25 -5.57 -18.16
N PRO A 91 -8.43 -6.00 -18.66
CA PRO A 91 -9.73 -5.73 -18.03
C PRO A 91 -10.00 -6.52 -16.74
N ASN A 92 -9.21 -7.56 -16.46
CA ASN A 92 -9.43 -8.44 -15.31
C ASN A 92 -8.63 -8.01 -14.08
N LYS A 93 -9.29 -8.08 -12.90
CA LYS A 93 -8.68 -7.85 -11.57
C LYS A 93 -7.96 -6.50 -11.44
N VAL A 94 -8.53 -5.44 -12.03
CA VAL A 94 -7.97 -4.07 -12.09
C VAL A 94 -7.39 -3.60 -10.75
N THR A 95 -8.13 -3.80 -9.65
CA THR A 95 -7.72 -3.36 -8.29
C THR A 95 -6.90 -4.38 -7.50
N HIS A 96 -6.94 -5.67 -7.87
CA HIS A 96 -6.21 -6.74 -7.16
C HIS A 96 -4.86 -7.08 -7.80
N ARG A 97 -4.60 -6.62 -9.01
CA ARG A 97 -3.37 -6.85 -9.76
C ARG A 97 -2.13 -6.47 -8.98
N TYR A 98 -2.19 -5.36 -8.25
CA TYR A 98 -1.04 -4.78 -7.53
C TYR A 98 -0.37 -5.78 -6.58
N ARG A 99 -1.16 -6.68 -5.97
CA ARG A 99 -0.62 -7.75 -5.12
C ARG A 99 0.23 -8.76 -5.90
N GLY A 100 -0.27 -9.20 -7.05
CA GLY A 100 0.44 -10.16 -7.89
C GLY A 100 1.63 -9.53 -8.62
N SER A 101 1.52 -8.28 -9.06
CA SER A 101 2.65 -7.56 -9.68
C SER A 101 3.74 -7.26 -8.67
N GLY A 102 3.40 -6.90 -7.43
CA GLY A 102 4.37 -6.68 -6.36
C GLY A 102 5.22 -7.93 -6.07
N ALA A 103 4.58 -9.09 -5.94
CA ALA A 103 5.31 -10.36 -5.75
C ALA A 103 6.21 -10.71 -6.94
N ARG A 104 5.76 -10.51 -8.19
CA ARG A 104 6.60 -10.71 -9.38
C ARG A 104 7.76 -9.73 -9.44
N HIS A 105 7.53 -8.48 -9.06
CA HIS A 105 8.59 -7.47 -8.99
C HIS A 105 9.64 -7.85 -7.95
N ALA A 106 9.22 -8.24 -6.75
CA ALA A 106 10.10 -8.73 -5.68
C ALA A 106 10.95 -9.93 -6.16
N GLN A 107 10.34 -10.89 -6.86
CA GLN A 107 11.06 -12.02 -7.44
C GLN A 107 12.08 -11.56 -8.50
N ALA A 108 11.71 -10.61 -9.36
CA ALA A 108 12.60 -10.09 -10.41
C ALA A 108 13.83 -9.35 -9.83
N VAL A 109 13.70 -8.72 -8.67
CA VAL A 109 14.83 -8.09 -7.94
C VAL A 109 15.56 -9.08 -7.00
N GLY A 110 15.29 -10.37 -7.14
CA GLY A 110 16.02 -11.45 -6.47
C GLY A 110 15.62 -11.70 -5.02
N ALA A 111 14.43 -11.27 -4.58
CA ALA A 111 13.92 -11.62 -3.26
C ALA A 111 13.54 -13.11 -3.19
N ASP A 112 13.84 -13.76 -2.06
CA ASP A 112 13.48 -15.15 -1.84
C ASP A 112 11.96 -15.33 -1.67
N SER A 113 11.46 -16.48 -2.14
CA SER A 113 10.04 -16.85 -2.11
C SER A 113 9.44 -16.89 -0.70
N ALA A 114 10.19 -17.31 0.33
CA ALA A 114 9.71 -17.31 1.71
C ALA A 114 9.59 -15.88 2.24
N SER A 115 10.52 -14.99 1.87
CA SER A 115 10.46 -13.57 2.23
C SER A 115 9.31 -12.86 1.51
N ILE A 116 9.06 -13.17 0.24
CA ILE A 116 7.89 -12.68 -0.51
C ILE A 116 6.59 -13.17 0.14
N ALA A 117 6.52 -14.44 0.53
CA ALA A 117 5.36 -14.99 1.21
C ALA A 117 5.13 -14.36 2.59
N GLN A 118 6.19 -14.04 3.33
CA GLN A 118 6.12 -13.29 4.59
C GLN A 118 5.61 -11.87 4.33
N HIS A 119 6.15 -11.16 3.33
CA HIS A 119 5.76 -9.80 2.98
C HIS A 119 4.29 -9.70 2.51
N GLY A 120 3.84 -10.70 1.76
CA GLY A 120 2.45 -10.78 1.29
C GLY A 120 1.47 -11.29 2.34
N GLU A 121 1.94 -11.63 3.55
CA GLU A 121 1.16 -12.33 4.60
C GLU A 121 0.51 -13.63 4.08
N TRP A 122 1.22 -14.36 3.20
CA TRP A 122 0.80 -15.66 2.67
C TRP A 122 1.44 -16.84 3.41
N ALA A 123 2.45 -16.57 4.24
CA ALA A 123 3.10 -17.58 5.07
C ALA A 123 2.23 -17.93 6.29
N ASN A 124 1.63 -19.12 6.29
CA ASN A 124 0.85 -19.64 7.42
C ASN A 124 1.74 -20.37 8.46
N GLN A 125 2.96 -19.90 8.70
CA GLN A 125 3.92 -20.56 9.59
C GLN A 125 3.93 -19.91 10.98
N ARG A 126 3.87 -20.75 12.03
CA ARG A 126 3.84 -20.33 13.45
C ARG A 126 5.02 -19.43 13.84
N LEU A 127 6.19 -19.61 13.22
CA LEU A 127 7.36 -18.75 13.44
C LEU A 127 7.15 -17.34 12.86
N ALA A 128 6.65 -17.21 11.62
CA ALA A 128 6.34 -15.91 11.03
C ALA A 128 5.27 -15.13 11.85
N THR A 129 4.40 -15.84 12.56
CA THR A 129 3.39 -15.26 13.45
C THR A 129 3.95 -14.75 14.78
N HIS A 130 5.00 -15.38 15.33
CA HIS A 130 5.47 -15.12 16.70
C HIS A 130 6.90 -14.56 16.82
N TYR A 131 7.80 -14.81 15.86
CA TYR A 131 9.23 -14.45 15.89
C TYR A 131 9.74 -14.32 14.44
N PRO A 132 9.77 -13.13 13.80
CA PRO A 132 10.76 -12.05 13.94
C PRO A 132 10.12 -10.65 13.80
N CYS A 133 10.88 -9.57 13.53
CA CYS A 133 10.30 -8.31 13.01
C CYS A 133 9.34 -8.64 11.85
N LYS A 134 8.04 -8.36 12.02
CA LYS A 134 6.98 -8.77 11.09
C LYS A 134 7.10 -8.14 9.68
N ILE A 135 7.99 -7.17 9.52
CA ILE A 135 8.30 -6.51 8.25
C ILE A 135 9.59 -7.10 7.67
N PRO A 136 9.55 -7.85 6.56
CA PRO A 136 10.75 -8.36 5.91
C PRO A 136 11.49 -7.22 5.20
N SER A 137 12.49 -6.66 5.89
CA SER A 137 13.27 -5.51 5.44
C SER A 137 14.01 -5.77 4.12
N ASP A 138 14.52 -6.98 3.88
CA ASP A 138 15.22 -7.31 2.62
C ASP A 138 14.30 -7.17 1.39
N VAL A 139 13.08 -7.72 1.44
CA VAL A 139 12.10 -7.60 0.36
C VAL A 139 11.74 -6.13 0.14
N ALA A 140 11.49 -5.39 1.22
CA ALA A 140 11.16 -3.97 1.14
C ALA A 140 12.30 -3.17 0.48
N MET A 141 13.55 -3.36 0.93
CA MET A 141 14.72 -2.65 0.42
C MET A 141 15.01 -3.00 -1.06
N ARG A 142 14.82 -4.27 -1.43
CA ARG A 142 14.94 -4.74 -2.82
C ARG A 142 13.94 -4.09 -3.75
N MET A 143 12.66 -4.09 -3.36
CA MET A 143 11.59 -3.46 -4.14
C MET A 143 11.75 -1.95 -4.28
N THR A 144 12.53 -1.33 -3.40
CA THR A 144 12.84 0.11 -3.45
C THR A 144 14.13 0.47 -4.17
N GLY A 145 14.87 -0.51 -4.73
CA GLY A 145 16.13 -0.25 -5.43
C GLY A 145 17.36 -0.04 -4.53
N PHE A 146 17.22 -0.25 -3.21
CA PHE A 146 18.28 -0.04 -2.21
C PHE A 146 18.97 -1.34 -1.77
N TYR A 147 19.11 -2.31 -2.68
CA TYR A 147 19.65 -3.65 -2.38
C TYR A 147 21.12 -3.86 -2.78
N ASN A 148 21.73 -2.86 -3.43
CA ASN A 148 23.13 -2.89 -3.87
C ASN A 148 24.03 -1.90 -3.13
N ALA A 149 23.58 -1.31 -2.01
CA ALA A 149 24.40 -0.42 -1.20
C ALA A 149 25.46 -1.26 -0.43
N LYS A 150 26.64 -1.40 -1.03
CA LYS A 150 27.89 -1.67 -0.34
C LYS A 150 28.63 -0.35 -0.11
#